data_AF-A0A7K1ST85-F1
#
_entry.id   AF-A0A7K1ST85-F1
#
_cell.length_a   1.000
_cell.length_b   1.000
_cell.length_c   1.000
_cell.angle_alpha   90.00
_cell.angle_beta   90.00
_cell.angle_gamma   90.00
#
_symmetry.space_group_name_H-M   'P 1'
#
loop_
_entity.id
_entity.type
_entity.pdbx_description
1 polymer ?
#
loop_
_entity_poly.entity_id
_entity_poly.type
_entity_poly.pdbx_seq_one_letter_code
_entity_poly.pdbx_strand_id
1 'polypeptide(L)' 'MESTKQSYRATKVKSHLIFYRRSDDGTVEIIRILHERMDIETRLKG' A
#
# COMPACT_ATOMS: atom_id res chain seq x y z
N MET A 1 -18.21 -13.24 -5.03
CA MET A 1 -17.68 -11.98 -4.44
C MET A 1 -16.30 -11.77 -5.01
N GLU A 2 -16.24 -11.17 -6.19
CA GLU A 2 -15.08 -11.28 -7.10
C GLU A 2 -14.34 -9.94 -7.18
N SER A 3 -13.07 -9.98 -6.77
CA SER A 3 -11.92 -9.28 -7.38
C SER A 3 -11.86 -7.74 -7.44
N THR A 4 -11.80 -7.06 -6.30
CA THR A 4 -11.39 -5.63 -6.27
C THR A 4 -9.86 -5.42 -6.34
N LYS A 5 -9.04 -6.45 -6.58
CA LYS A 5 -7.57 -6.36 -6.62
C LYS A 5 -7.00 -5.69 -7.89
N GLN A 6 -7.79 -5.54 -8.95
CA GLN A 6 -7.26 -5.22 -10.29
C GLN A 6 -6.81 -3.76 -10.47
N SER A 7 -7.22 -2.83 -9.60
CA SER A 7 -6.80 -1.42 -9.65
C SER A 7 -5.77 -1.02 -8.59
N TYR A 8 -5.45 -1.92 -7.65
CA TYR A 8 -4.49 -1.64 -6.59
C TYR A 8 -3.06 -1.85 -7.10
N ARG A 9 -2.23 -0.83 -6.93
CA ARG A 9 -0.81 -0.82 -7.28
C ARG A 9 0.04 -0.54 -6.05
N ALA A 10 1.28 -1.00 -6.08
CA ALA A 10 2.27 -0.70 -5.05
C ALA A 10 3.58 -0.26 -5.71
N THR A 11 4.29 0.67 -5.07
CA THR A 11 5.63 1.11 -5.49
C THR A 11 6.54 1.30 -4.29
N LYS A 12 7.83 0.98 -4.44
CA LYS A 12 8.85 1.19 -3.41
C LYS A 12 9.60 2.50 -3.69
N VAL A 13 9.64 3.39 -2.70
CA VAL A 13 10.39 4.64 -2.75
C VAL A 13 11.27 4.72 -1.50
N LYS A 14 12.58 4.57 -1.68
CA LYS A 14 13.56 4.44 -0.57
C LYS A 14 13.10 3.34 0.40
N SER A 15 12.98 3.67 1.68
CA SER A 15 12.51 2.79 2.74
C SER A 15 10.98 2.73 2.87
N HIS A 16 10.21 3.25 1.92
CA HIS A 16 8.75 3.25 1.98
C HIS A 16 8.13 2.38 0.87
N LEU A 17 7.04 1.70 1.21
CA LEU A 17 6.16 1.00 0.29
C LEU A 17 4.82 1.74 0.23
N ILE A 18 4.51 2.29 -0.93
CA ILE A 18 3.32 3.11 -1.17
C ILE A 18 2.30 2.27 -1.94
N PHE A 19 1.11 2.12 -1.38
CA PHE A 19 -0.05 1.52 -2.01
C PHE A 19 -0.98 2.61 -2.53
N TYR A 20 -1.36 2.51 -3.79
CA TYR A 20 -2.18 3.50 -4.46
C TYR A 20 -3.07 2.84 -5.52
N ARG A 21 -4.10 3.54 -5.97
CA ARG A 21 -4.82 3.19 -7.21
C ARG A 21 -4.93 4.41 -8.11
N ARG A 22 -5.11 4.14 -9.39
CA ARG A 22 -5.43 5.18 -10.38
C ARG A 22 -6.92 5.09 -10.67
N SER A 23 -7.59 6.23 -10.57
CA SER A 23 -8.98 6.40 -10.98
C SER A 23 -9.03 6.71 -12.48
N ASP A 24 -10.17 6.41 -13.11
CA ASP A 24 -10.33 6.53 -14.57
C ASP A 24 -10.22 7.99 -15.07
N ASP A 25 -10.46 8.95 -14.17
CA ASP A 25 -10.28 10.39 -14.37
C ASP A 25 -8.81 10.83 -14.35
N GLY A 26 -7.87 9.91 -14.16
CA GLY A 26 -6.44 10.18 -14.09
C GLY A 26 -5.93 10.54 -12.69
N THR A 27 -6.82 10.60 -11.68
CA THR A 27 -6.44 10.88 -10.29
C THR A 27 -5.70 9.69 -9.68
N VAL A 28 -4.70 9.96 -8.84
CA VAL A 28 -3.99 8.94 -8.05
C VAL A 28 -4.42 9.06 -6.60
N GLU A 29 -5.02 8.00 -6.08
CA GLU A 29 -5.41 7.90 -4.68
C GLU A 29 -4.35 7.12 -3.90
N ILE A 30 -3.74 7.75 -2.90
CA ILE A 30 -2.84 7.08 -1.96
C ILE A 30 -3.67 6.41 -0.88
N ILE A 31 -3.53 5.09 -0.76
CA ILE A 31 -4.30 4.28 0.19
C ILE A 31 -3.50 4.05 1.47
N ARG A 32 -2.19 3.77 1.33
CA ARG A 32 -1.32 3.49 2.47
C ARG A 32 0.14 3.74 2.12
N ILE A 33 0.89 4.26 3.09
CA ILE A 33 2.35 4.35 3.03
C ILE A 33 2.88 3.56 4.21
N LEU A 34 3.68 2.54 3.95
CA LEU A 34 4.37 1.76 4.97
C LEU A 34 5.85 2.08 4.94
N HIS A 35 6.48 2.19 6.10
CA HIS A 35 7.93 2.15 6.20
C HIS A 35 8.38 0.68 6.23
N GLU A 36 9.45 0.33 5.52
CA GLU A 36 9.96 -1.05 5.42
C GLU A 36 10.48 -1.58 6.76
N ARG A 37 10.87 -0.67 7.65
CA ARG A 37 11.20 -0.97 9.06
C ARG A 37 10.00 -0.72 9.98
N MET A 38 8.79 -1.01 9.53
CA MET A 38 7.71 -1.28 10.48
C MET A 38 8.11 -2.56 11.20
N ASP A 39 8.82 -2.45 12.32
CA ASP A 39 9.31 -3.61 13.06
C ASP A 39 8.19 -4.65 13.21
N ILE A 40 8.39 -5.80 12.56
CA ILE A 40 7.53 -6.98 12.67
C ILE A 40 7.45 -7.43 14.14
N GLU A 41 8.41 -7.03 14.97
CA GLU A 41 8.52 -7.38 16.39
C GLU A 41 7.49 -6.71 17.32
N THR A 42 6.85 -5.58 16.96
CA THR A 42 6.04 -4.83 17.94
C THR A 42 4.57 -5.28 18.05
N ARG A 43 4.10 -6.24 17.26
CA ARG A 43 2.65 -6.56 17.21
C ARG A 43 2.22 -8.02 17.35
N LEU A 44 3.13 -8.89 17.80
CA LEU A 44 2.81 -10.29 18.19
C LEU A 44 3.35 -10.64 19.59
N LYS A 45 3.51 -9.66 20.48
CA LYS A 45 3.54 -9.96 21.91
C LYS A 45 2.10 -10.22 22.33
N GLY A 46 1.75 -11.50 22.41
CA GLY A 46 0.47 -11.99 22.92
C GLY A 46 0.27 -11.71 24.40
#